data_AF-A0A8D0G2I5-F1
#
_entry.id   AF-A0A8D0G2I5-F1
#
_cell.length_a   1.000
_cell.length_b   1.000
_cell.length_c   1.000
_cell.angle_alpha   90.00
_cell.angle_beta   90.00
_cell.angle_gamma   90.00
#
_symmetry.space_group_name_H-M   'P 1'
#
loop_
_entity.id
_entity.type
_entity.pdbx_description
1 polymer ?
#
loop_
_entity_poly.entity_id
_entity_poly.type
_entity_poly.pdbx_seq_one_letter_code
_entity_poly.pdbx_strand_id
1 'polypeptide(L)' 'MNQHQAVKMSASPPLQGLEPGEGMLTSRQRKLESMIRDPRSPVNVESLLDGLNSLVLDLDYPALRKNKN' A
#
# COMPACT_ATOMS: atom_id res chain seq x y z
N MET A 1 -3.07 59.44 -23.14
CA MET A 1 -2.29 58.31 -23.71
C MET A 1 -2.06 57.26 -22.62
N ASN A 2 -2.78 56.16 -22.75
CA ASN A 2 -2.50 54.77 -22.36
C ASN A 2 -2.11 54.41 -20.91
N GLN A 3 -3.16 54.13 -20.14
CA GLN A 3 -3.17 53.21 -19.00
C GLN A 3 -3.14 51.76 -19.52
N HIS A 4 -2.00 51.06 -19.41
CA HIS A 4 -1.91 49.61 -19.57
C HIS A 4 -2.00 48.99 -18.17
N GLN A 5 -3.14 48.40 -17.79
CA GLN A 5 -3.57 47.03 -18.05
C GLN A 5 -2.91 46.00 -17.11
N ALA A 6 -3.80 45.26 -16.45
CA ALA A 6 -3.60 44.34 -15.35
C ALA A 6 -2.55 43.25 -15.57
N VAL A 7 -1.65 43.09 -14.60
CA VAL A 7 -0.98 41.81 -14.35
C VAL A 7 -1.66 41.21 -13.11
N LYS A 8 -2.75 40.47 -13.38
CA LYS A 8 -3.18 39.40 -12.50
C LYS A 8 -2.29 38.19 -12.80
N MET A 9 -2.13 37.34 -11.79
CA MET A 9 -1.62 35.96 -11.84
C MET A 9 -0.16 35.75 -11.42
N SER A 10 0.02 35.57 -10.11
CA SER A 10 0.78 34.45 -9.57
C SER A 10 0.34 34.15 -8.13
N ALA A 11 -0.88 33.63 -7.98
CA ALA A 11 -1.19 32.84 -6.80
C ALA A 11 -0.39 31.53 -6.94
N SER A 12 0.81 31.51 -6.37
CA SER A 12 1.56 30.28 -6.14
C SER A 12 0.65 29.32 -5.36
N PRO A 13 0.41 28.09 -5.84
CA PRO A 13 -0.27 27.10 -5.03
C PRO A 13 0.53 26.90 -3.75
N PRO A 14 -0.11 26.77 -2.57
CA PRO A 14 0.58 26.31 -1.38
C PRO A 14 1.18 24.94 -1.72
N LEU A 15 2.50 24.81 -1.57
CA LEU A 15 3.16 23.50 -1.60
C LEU A 15 2.54 22.68 -0.47
N GLN A 16 1.55 21.86 -0.82
CA GLN A 16 0.95 20.90 0.09
C GLN A 16 2.02 19.89 0.46
N GLY A 17 2.18 19.70 1.77
CA GLY A 17 3.27 18.99 2.44
C GLY A 17 3.79 17.77 1.70
N LEU A 18 5.05 17.85 1.29
CA LEU A 18 5.88 16.69 1.02
C LEU A 18 6.75 16.46 2.26
N GLU A 19 6.15 15.86 3.27
CA GLU A 19 6.92 15.22 4.35
C GLU A 19 7.71 14.06 3.73
N PRO A 20 9.07 14.09 3.72
CA PRO A 20 9.90 13.16 2.94
C PRO A 20 9.78 11.68 3.34
N GLY A 21 9.09 11.36 4.44
CA GLY A 21 8.89 9.99 4.93
C GLY A 21 7.57 9.33 4.49
N GLU A 22 6.51 10.11 4.25
CA GLU A 22 5.17 9.55 3.99
C GLU A 22 5.00 9.06 2.54
N GLY A 23 5.64 9.75 1.58
CA GLY A 23 5.55 9.40 0.16
C GLY A 23 6.08 7.99 -0.17
N MET A 24 7.15 7.54 0.51
CA MET A 24 7.75 6.23 0.26
C MET A 24 6.92 5.09 0.84
N LEU A 25 6.44 5.25 2.09
CA LEU A 25 5.58 4.27 2.75
C LEU A 25 4.25 4.12 2.02
N THR A 26 3.63 5.23 1.63
CA THR A 26 2.36 5.21 0.86
C THR A 26 2.53 4.59 -0.53
N SER A 27 3.69 4.77 -1.17
CA SER A 27 3.98 4.15 -2.47
C SER A 27 4.21 2.64 -2.36
N ARG A 28 4.92 2.18 -1.32
CA ARG A 28 5.05 0.75 -1.01
C ARG A 28 3.69 0.13 -0.71
N GLN A 29 2.86 0.81 0.09
CA GLN A 29 1.53 0.36 0.43
C GLN A 29 0.67 0.20 -0.82
N ARG A 30 0.57 1.22 -1.68
CA ARG A 30 -0.21 1.14 -2.93
C ARG A 30 0.27 -0.01 -3.83
N LYS A 31 1.57 -0.26 -3.92
CA LYS A 31 2.12 -1.38 -4.68
C LYS A 31 1.66 -2.73 -4.11
N LEU A 32 1.74 -2.91 -2.79
CA LEU A 32 1.28 -4.13 -2.13
C LEU A 32 -0.23 -4.34 -2.28
N GLU A 33 -1.03 -3.28 -2.10
CA GLU A 33 -2.48 -3.36 -2.30
C GLU A 33 -2.83 -3.78 -3.73
N SER A 34 -2.12 -3.25 -4.73
CA SER A 34 -2.29 -3.66 -6.13
C SER A 34 -1.96 -5.15 -6.32
N MET A 35 -0.83 -5.62 -5.77
CA MET A 35 -0.42 -7.02 -5.86
C MET A 35 -1.38 -7.98 -5.16
N ILE A 36 -2.01 -7.58 -4.05
CA ILE A 36 -2.98 -8.40 -3.32
C ILE A 36 -4.33 -8.45 -4.05
N ARG A 37 -4.71 -7.37 -4.76
CA ARG A 37 -5.96 -7.29 -5.51
C ARG A 37 -5.91 -7.93 -6.89
N ASP A 38 -4.73 -8.07 -7.49
CA ASP A 38 -4.58 -8.71 -8.79
C ASP A 38 -4.84 -10.23 -8.68
N PRO A 39 -5.90 -10.79 -9.31
CA PRO A 39 -6.22 -12.20 -9.21
C PRO A 39 -5.14 -13.11 -9.83
N ARG A 40 -4.28 -12.61 -10.71
CA ARG A 40 -3.16 -13.39 -11.28
C ARG A 40 -1.89 -13.35 -10.44
N SER A 41 -1.87 -12.51 -9.40
CA SER A 41 -0.75 -12.43 -8.47
C SER A 41 -0.70 -13.68 -7.59
N PRO A 42 0.48 -14.29 -7.38
CA PRO A 42 0.64 -15.43 -6.47
C PRO A 42 0.44 -15.06 -5.00
N VAL A 43 0.35 -13.77 -4.68
CA VAL A 43 0.08 -13.24 -3.33
C VAL A 43 -1.27 -12.51 -3.27
N ASN A 44 -2.20 -12.92 -4.12
CA ASN A 44 -3.58 -12.46 -4.04
C ASN A 44 -4.26 -12.95 -2.74
N VAL A 45 -5.43 -12.41 -2.43
CA VAL A 45 -6.15 -12.76 -1.19
C VAL A 45 -6.42 -14.27 -1.06
N GLU A 46 -6.82 -14.93 -2.15
CA GLU A 46 -7.14 -16.37 -2.15
C GLU A 46 -5.90 -17.20 -1.79
N SER A 47 -4.77 -16.92 -2.43
CA SER A 47 -3.49 -17.61 -2.20
C SER A 47 -2.97 -17.41 -0.78
N LEU A 48 -3.18 -16.21 -0.20
CA LEU A 48 -2.81 -15.93 1.19
C LEU A 48 -3.69 -16.72 2.18
N LEU A 49 -4.98 -16.84 1.90
CA LEU A 49 -5.90 -17.64 2.72
C LEU A 49 -5.62 -19.14 2.58
N ASP A 50 -5.34 -19.61 1.38
CA ASP A 50 -4.93 -21.00 1.12
C ASP A 50 -3.63 -21.34 1.85
N GLY A 51 -2.65 -20.42 1.84
CA GLY A 51 -1.41 -20.58 2.59
C GLY A 51 -1.64 -20.70 4.11
N LEU A 52 -2.53 -19.88 4.67
CA LEU A 52 -2.89 -19.96 6.09
C LEU A 52 -3.61 -21.28 6.42
N ASN A 53 -4.56 -21.68 5.58
CA ASN A 53 -5.29 -22.94 5.77
C ASN A 53 -4.35 -24.14 5.69
N SER A 54 -3.47 -24.19 4.68
CA SER A 54 -2.46 -25.24 4.56
C SER A 54 -1.56 -25.29 5.78
N LEU A 55 -1.09 -24.14 6.26
CA LEU A 55 -0.22 -24.07 7.44
C LEU A 55 -0.90 -24.64 8.70
N VAL A 56 -2.17 -24.31 8.92
CA VAL A 56 -2.94 -24.86 10.06
C VAL A 56 -3.08 -26.37 9.93
N LEU A 57 -3.43 -26.87 8.74
CA LEU A 57 -3.58 -28.30 8.47
C LEU A 57 -2.26 -29.07 8.67
N ASP A 58 -1.14 -28.50 8.22
CA ASP A 58 0.18 -29.11 8.35
C ASP A 58 0.69 -29.12 9.80
N LEU A 59 0.15 -28.26 10.67
CA LEU A 59 0.56 -28.14 12.06
C LEU A 59 -0.42 -28.74 13.08
N ASP A 60 -1.63 -29.12 12.68
CA ASP A 60 -2.65 -29.71 13.58
C ASP A 60 -2.39 -31.20 13.88
N TYR A 61 -1.19 -31.48 14.40
CA TYR A 61 -0.82 -32.79 14.92
C TYR A 61 -0.49 -32.69 16.42
N PRO A 62 -0.91 -33.67 17.25
CA PRO A 62 -0.69 -33.63 18.71
C PRO A 62 0.78 -33.46 19.13
N ALA A 63 1.71 -33.96 18.31
CA ALA A 63 3.15 -33.81 18.57
C ALA A 63 3.63 -32.36 18.36
N LEU A 64 3.14 -31.69 17.31
CA LEU A 64 3.52 -30.33 16.93
C LEU A 64 2.90 -29.29 17.87
N ARG A 65 1.66 -29.52 18.34
CA ARG A 65 0.95 -28.66 19.28
C ARG A 65 1.59 -28.49 20.66
N LYS A 66 2.66 -29.24 20.95
CA LYS A 66 3.48 -29.06 22.17
C LYS A 66 4.40 -27.84 22.06
N ASN A 67 4.67 -27.37 20.84
CA ASN A 67 5.41 -26.15 20.60
C ASN A 67 4.53 -24.92 20.92
N LYS A 68 5.09 -23.92 21.60
CA LYS A 68 4.38 -22.72 22.09
C LYS A 68 4.64 -21.44 21.26
N ASN A 69 5.44 -21.54 20.20
CA ASN A 69 5.67 -20.44 19.27
C ASN A 69 4.36 -19.92 18.68
#